data_AF-A0A848VYV7-F1
#
_entry.id   AF-A0A848VYV7-F1
#
_cell.length_a   1.000
_cell.length_b   1.000
_cell.length_c   1.000
_cell.angle_alpha   90.00
_cell.angle_beta   90.00
_cell.angle_gamma   90.00
#
_symmetry.space_group_name_H-M   'P 1'
#
loop_
_entity.id
_entity.type
_entity.pdbx_description
1 polymer ?
#
loop_
_entity_poly.entity_id
_entity_poly.type
_entity_poly.pdbx_seq_one_letter_code
_entity_poly.pdbx_strand_id
1 'polypeptide(L)'
;MPKKSESQPKAYENQDFLHSRDGRALRILAEYHEPQSRLAHYNVTDTVVFMGSARLPSEEAATEAIAAAERGEGDLAAAQKMQKMAVYYEAARELAHRLTEWSKELGEEERRFVVCTGGGPGIMEA
;
A
#
# COMPACT_ATOMS: atom_id res chain seq x y z
N MET A 1 26.54 -48.86 13.63
CA MET A 1 25.27 -48.28 13.16
C MET A 1 25.58 -47.33 12.01
N PRO A 2 24.95 -47.45 10.83
CA PRO A 2 25.18 -46.50 9.76
C PRO A 2 24.61 -45.14 10.18
N LYS A 3 25.40 -44.07 10.02
CA LYS A 3 24.97 -42.69 10.26
C LYS A 3 23.77 -42.42 9.35
N LYS A 4 22.63 -42.03 9.93
CA LYS A 4 21.44 -41.58 9.19
C LYS A 4 21.91 -40.45 8.27
N SER A 5 21.91 -40.68 6.95
CA SER A 5 22.23 -39.60 6.02
C SER A 5 21.15 -38.55 6.22
N GLU A 6 21.52 -37.34 6.62
CA GLU A 6 20.58 -36.23 6.61
C GLU A 6 20.04 -36.11 5.18
N SER A 7 18.75 -36.40 5.01
CA SER A 7 18.12 -36.28 3.71
C SER A 7 18.19 -34.82 3.31
N GLN A 8 18.69 -34.53 2.11
CA GLN A 8 18.68 -33.16 1.63
C GLN A 8 17.24 -32.63 1.64
N PRO A 9 17.00 -31.43 2.21
CA PRO A 9 15.67 -30.84 2.22
C PRO A 9 15.21 -30.64 0.78
N LYS A 10 13.89 -30.64 0.58
CA LYS A 10 13.34 -30.29 -0.73
C LYS A 10 13.80 -28.89 -1.11
N ALA A 11 14.01 -28.63 -2.39
CA ALA A 11 14.58 -27.37 -2.84
C ALA A 11 13.78 -26.14 -2.36
N TYR A 12 12.45 -26.25 -2.28
CA TYR A 12 11.59 -25.18 -1.78
C TYR A 12 11.60 -25.01 -0.25
N GLU A 13 12.20 -25.94 0.50
CA GLU A 13 12.45 -25.84 1.95
C GLU A 13 13.88 -25.36 2.24
N ASN A 14 14.76 -25.34 1.23
CA ASN A 14 16.16 -24.92 1.35
C ASN A 14 16.28 -23.39 1.17
N GLN A 15 16.44 -22.67 2.28
CA GLN A 15 16.55 -21.21 2.29
C GLN A 15 17.83 -20.72 1.59
N ASP A 16 18.96 -21.42 1.73
CA ASP A 16 20.21 -21.05 1.07
C ASP A 16 20.05 -21.06 -0.45
N PHE A 17 19.35 -22.07 -0.99
CA PHE A 17 19.00 -22.12 -2.41
C PHE A 17 18.03 -20.99 -2.81
N LEU A 18 16.94 -20.78 -2.09
CA LEU A 18 15.92 -19.77 -2.46
C LEU A 18 16.47 -18.33 -2.43
N HIS A 19 17.38 -18.03 -1.50
CA HIS A 19 18.03 -16.72 -1.39
C HIS A 19 19.26 -16.57 -2.30
N SER A 20 19.72 -17.65 -2.94
CA SER A 20 20.79 -17.59 -3.93
C SER A 20 20.38 -16.90 -5.23
N ARG A 21 21.36 -16.70 -6.12
CA ARG A 21 21.13 -16.23 -7.50
C ARG A 21 20.21 -17.19 -8.28
N ASP A 22 20.35 -18.49 -8.08
CA ASP A 22 19.61 -19.51 -8.82
C ASP A 22 18.14 -19.57 -8.36
N GLY A 23 17.87 -19.26 -7.08
CA GLY A 23 16.51 -19.14 -6.53
C GLY A 23 15.75 -17.88 -6.98
N ARG A 24 16.41 -16.90 -7.61
CA ARG A 24 15.79 -15.60 -7.95
C ARG A 24 14.56 -15.73 -8.84
N ALA A 25 14.61 -16.59 -9.86
CA ALA A 25 13.48 -16.76 -10.77
C ALA A 25 12.23 -17.26 -10.03
N LEU A 26 12.41 -18.17 -9.07
CA LEU A 26 11.33 -18.70 -8.24
C LEU A 26 10.74 -17.60 -7.34
N ARG A 27 11.57 -16.75 -6.74
CA ARG A 27 11.08 -15.62 -5.92
C ARG A 27 10.27 -14.62 -6.74
N ILE A 28 10.71 -14.29 -7.96
CA ILE A 28 9.94 -13.40 -8.85
C ILE A 28 8.59 -14.02 -9.21
N LEU A 29 8.56 -15.32 -9.53
CA LEU A 29 7.31 -16.02 -9.81
C LEU A 29 6.38 -16.06 -8.59
N ALA A 30 6.94 -16.24 -7.38
CA ALA A 30 6.17 -16.20 -6.15
C ALA A 30 5.52 -14.82 -5.92
N GLU A 31 6.27 -13.73 -6.11
CA GLU A 31 5.76 -12.35 -6.01
C GLU A 31 4.71 -12.00 -7.07
N TYR A 32 4.60 -12.78 -8.16
CA TYR A 32 3.52 -12.65 -9.14
C TYR A 32 2.31 -13.50 -8.77
N HIS A 33 2.52 -14.78 -8.46
CA HIS A 33 1.44 -15.75 -8.28
C HIS A 33 0.73 -15.60 -6.94
N GLU A 34 1.44 -15.30 -5.87
CA GLU A 34 0.81 -15.18 -4.56
C GLU A 34 -0.16 -14.00 -4.51
N PRO A 35 0.19 -12.77 -4.96
CA PRO A 35 -0.78 -11.66 -4.97
C PRO A 35 -1.96 -11.93 -5.89
N GLN A 36 -1.73 -12.54 -7.06
CA GLN A 36 -2.80 -12.94 -7.97
C GLN A 36 -3.77 -13.93 -7.29
N SER A 37 -3.23 -14.96 -6.60
CA SER A 37 -4.02 -15.92 -5.86
C SER A 37 -4.82 -15.26 -4.73
N ARG A 38 -4.22 -14.30 -4.04
CA ARG A 38 -4.85 -13.57 -2.93
C ARG A 38 -6.00 -12.69 -3.42
N LEU A 39 -5.79 -11.92 -4.48
CA LEU A 39 -6.85 -11.07 -5.08
C LEU A 39 -8.02 -11.92 -5.59
N ALA A 40 -7.73 -13.06 -6.23
CA ALA A 40 -8.76 -14.00 -6.67
C ALA A 40 -9.56 -14.59 -5.49
N HIS A 41 -8.90 -14.95 -4.39
CA HIS A 41 -9.57 -15.46 -3.18
C HIS A 41 -10.58 -14.45 -2.61
N TYR A 42 -10.26 -13.15 -2.64
CA TYR A 42 -11.15 -12.09 -2.16
C TYR A 42 -12.10 -11.54 -3.25
N ASN A 43 -12.17 -12.18 -4.42
CA ASN A 43 -12.96 -11.73 -5.57
C ASN A 43 -12.66 -10.28 -6.00
N VAL A 44 -11.43 -9.82 -5.77
CA VAL A 44 -10.98 -8.50 -6.24
C VAL A 44 -10.71 -8.60 -7.74
N THR A 45 -11.57 -7.95 -8.51
CA THR A 45 -11.60 -8.06 -9.97
C THR A 45 -11.59 -6.71 -10.66
N ASP A 46 -12.24 -5.71 -10.06
CA ASP A 46 -12.31 -4.34 -10.55
C ASP A 46 -11.73 -3.39 -9.52
N THR A 47 -10.74 -2.59 -9.94
CA THR A 47 -10.00 -1.70 -9.04
C THR A 47 -9.89 -0.30 -9.61
N VAL A 48 -10.01 0.71 -8.75
CA VAL A 48 -9.62 2.08 -9.08
C VAL A 48 -8.27 2.37 -8.46
N VAL A 49 -7.26 2.60 -9.30
CA VAL A 49 -5.88 2.85 -8.83
C VAL A 49 -5.71 4.31 -8.47
N PHE A 50 -5.37 4.58 -7.21
CA PHE A 50 -5.01 5.90 -6.72
C PHE A 50 -3.49 6.06 -6.75
N MET A 51 -3.03 7.12 -7.42
CA MET A 51 -1.64 7.51 -7.46
C MET A 51 -1.49 8.96 -6.99
N GLY A 52 -0.45 9.22 -6.21
CA GLY A 52 -0.18 10.57 -5.74
C GLY A 52 1.08 10.68 -4.91
N SER A 53 1.31 11.88 -4.39
CA SER A 53 2.50 12.19 -3.59
C SER A 53 2.46 11.51 -2.23
N ALA A 54 3.58 10.88 -1.87
CA ALA A 54 3.82 10.28 -0.55
C ALA A 54 4.14 11.31 0.56
N ARG A 55 4.11 12.60 0.24
CA ARG A 55 4.56 13.68 1.14
C ARG A 55 3.47 14.65 1.56
N LEU A 56 2.23 14.40 1.15
CA LEU A 56 1.12 15.29 1.51
C LEU A 56 0.62 14.93 2.90
N PRO A 57 0.52 15.89 3.82
CA PRO A 57 0.02 15.64 5.17
C PRO A 57 -1.52 15.65 5.17
N SER A 58 -2.12 15.00 6.17
CA SER A 58 -3.52 15.25 6.51
C SER A 58 -3.70 16.68 7.03
N GLU A 59 -4.95 17.15 7.07
CA GLU A 59 -5.26 18.46 7.63
C GLU A 59 -4.86 18.59 9.10
N GLU A 60 -5.02 17.51 9.88
CA GLU A 60 -4.62 17.48 11.29
C GLU A 60 -3.10 17.62 11.44
N ALA A 61 -2.33 16.80 10.71
CA ALA A 61 -0.87 16.84 10.75
C ALA A 61 -0.31 18.20 10.29
N ALA A 62 -0.94 18.82 9.30
CA ALA A 62 -0.53 20.15 8.85
C ALA A 62 -0.84 21.25 9.88
N THR A 63 -1.97 21.15 10.58
CA THR A 63 -2.34 22.10 11.64
C THR A 63 -1.40 21.99 12.83
N GLU A 64 -1.03 20.78 13.23
CA GLU A 64 -0.02 20.54 14.28
C GLU A 64 1.33 21.13 13.91
N ALA A 65 1.76 21.00 12.65
CA ALA A 65 3.01 21.58 12.16
C ALA A 65 3.02 23.11 12.22
N ILE A 66 1.88 23.78 11.95
CA ILE A 66 1.75 25.24 12.11
C ILE A 66 1.90 25.63 13.58
N ALA A 67 1.15 24.96 14.46
CA ALA A 67 1.19 25.27 15.89
C ALA A 67 2.59 25.07 16.48
N ALA A 68 3.33 24.06 16.02
CA ALA A 68 4.72 23.84 16.41
C ALA A 68 5.65 24.97 15.91
N ALA A 69 5.52 25.34 14.64
CA ALA A 69 6.32 26.43 14.08
C ALA A 69 6.07 27.78 14.77
N GLU A 70 4.83 28.07 15.18
CA GLU A 70 4.50 29.29 15.94
C GLU A 70 5.12 29.32 17.34
N ARG A 71 5.38 28.16 17.96
CA ARG A 71 6.14 28.04 19.21
C ARG A 71 7.66 28.12 19.01
N GLY A 72 8.13 28.28 17.77
CA GLY A 72 9.55 28.27 17.40
C GLY A 72 10.12 26.87 17.16
N GLU A 73 9.28 25.83 17.14
CA GLU A 73 9.65 24.43 16.89
C GLU A 73 9.48 24.06 15.41
N GLY A 74 10.09 24.83 14.51
CA GLY A 74 10.09 24.51 13.07
C GLY A 74 10.12 25.71 12.13
N ASP A 75 10.05 25.42 10.83
CA ASP A 75 9.97 26.43 9.78
C ASP A 75 8.50 26.74 9.46
N LEU A 76 8.06 27.95 9.85
CA LEU A 76 6.71 28.44 9.62
C LEU A 76 6.35 28.49 8.13
N ALA A 77 7.29 28.84 7.24
CA ALA A 77 7.03 28.89 5.81
C ALA A 77 6.78 27.48 5.24
N ALA A 78 7.53 26.48 5.72
CA ALA A 78 7.32 25.09 5.34
C ALA A 78 5.97 24.55 5.87
N ALA A 79 5.62 24.85 7.12
CA ALA A 79 4.34 24.45 7.72
C ALA A 79 3.14 25.08 6.98
N GLN A 80 3.22 26.36 6.60
CA GLN A 80 2.20 27.02 5.79
C GLN A 80 2.04 26.40 4.41
N LYS A 81 3.15 25.97 3.79
CA LYS A 81 3.09 25.23 2.52
C LYS A 81 2.42 23.87 2.71
N MET A 82 2.75 23.14 3.78
CA MET A 82 2.12 21.86 4.12
C MET A 82 0.61 22.02 4.29
N GLN A 83 0.18 23.01 5.05
CA GLN A 83 -1.24 23.32 5.27
C GLN A 83 -1.98 23.60 3.96
N LYS A 84 -1.39 24.38 3.06
CA LYS A 84 -1.99 24.63 1.74
C LYS A 84 -2.16 23.35 0.90
N MET A 85 -1.29 22.36 1.09
CA MET A 85 -1.33 21.12 0.32
C MET A 85 -2.18 20.03 0.99
N ALA A 86 -2.51 20.16 2.28
CA ALA A 86 -3.33 19.20 3.01
C ALA A 86 -4.71 19.00 2.36
N VAL A 87 -5.24 20.02 1.69
CA VAL A 87 -6.50 19.94 0.92
C VAL A 87 -6.51 18.78 -0.10
N TYR A 88 -5.37 18.40 -0.65
CA TYR A 88 -5.30 17.29 -1.61
C TYR A 88 -5.32 15.93 -0.93
N TYR A 89 -4.80 15.83 0.30
CA TYR A 89 -4.98 14.64 1.14
C TYR A 89 -6.47 14.45 1.41
N GLU A 90 -7.14 15.52 1.85
CA GLU A 90 -8.57 15.50 2.13
C GLU A 90 -9.42 15.19 0.89
N ALA A 91 -9.04 15.74 -0.26
CA ALA A 91 -9.71 15.44 -1.51
C ALA A 91 -9.53 13.96 -1.94
N ALA A 92 -8.37 13.35 -1.68
CA ALA A 92 -8.15 11.93 -1.96
C ALA A 92 -8.99 11.04 -1.03
N ARG A 93 -9.00 11.35 0.27
CA ARG A 93 -9.83 10.68 1.28
C ARG A 93 -11.31 10.72 0.92
N GLU A 94 -11.81 11.90 0.57
CA GLU A 94 -13.20 12.10 0.16
C GLU A 94 -13.52 11.39 -1.16
N LEU A 95 -12.60 11.43 -2.14
CA LEU A 95 -12.79 10.72 -3.40
C LEU A 95 -12.88 9.21 -3.18
N ALA A 96 -12.01 8.64 -2.34
CA ALA A 96 -12.01 7.22 -2.00
C ALA A 96 -13.33 6.81 -1.30
N HIS A 97 -13.82 7.65 -0.38
CA HIS A 97 -15.11 7.45 0.29
C HIS A 97 -16.25 7.44 -0.73
N ARG A 98 -16.36 8.48 -1.57
CA ARG A 98 -17.43 8.60 -2.56
C ARG A 98 -17.43 7.48 -3.59
N LEU A 99 -16.25 7.05 -4.05
CA LEU A 99 -16.14 5.90 -4.96
C LEU A 99 -16.57 4.60 -4.30
N THR A 100 -16.25 4.43 -3.01
CA THR A 100 -16.66 3.25 -2.26
C THR A 100 -18.17 3.20 -2.07
N GLU A 101 -18.80 4.33 -1.70
CA GLU A 101 -20.26 4.40 -1.57
C GLU A 101 -20.96 4.16 -2.91
N TRP A 102 -20.52 4.85 -3.97
CA TRP A 102 -21.01 4.60 -5.32
C TRP A 102 -20.86 3.14 -5.74
N SER A 103 -19.71 2.51 -5.47
CA SER A 103 -19.50 1.11 -5.84
C SER A 103 -20.39 0.13 -5.07
N LYS A 104 -20.87 0.48 -3.87
CA LYS A 104 -21.81 -0.37 -3.11
C LYS A 104 -23.23 -0.29 -3.66
N GLU A 105 -23.56 0.78 -4.38
CA GLU A 105 -24.86 0.96 -5.04
C GLU A 105 -24.97 0.17 -6.36
N LEU A 106 -23.84 -0.31 -6.90
CA LEU A 106 -23.81 -1.20 -8.06
C LEU A 106 -24.46 -2.55 -7.73
N GLY A 107 -25.17 -3.13 -8.71
CA GLY A 107 -25.95 -4.36 -8.50
C GLY A 107 -25.08 -5.56 -8.11
N GLU A 108 -25.65 -6.61 -7.53
CA GLU A 108 -24.88 -7.80 -7.11
C GLU A 108 -24.21 -8.56 -8.27
N GLU A 109 -24.70 -8.39 -9.50
CA GLU A 109 -24.07 -8.91 -10.72
C GLU A 109 -22.87 -8.05 -11.17
N GLU A 110 -22.81 -6.79 -10.71
CA GLU A 110 -21.75 -5.85 -11.01
C GLU A 110 -20.65 -5.98 -9.94
N ARG A 111 -19.45 -6.36 -10.38
CA ARG A 111 -18.28 -6.49 -9.52
C ARG A 111 -18.00 -5.13 -8.84
N ARG A 112 -17.84 -5.15 -7.51
CA ARG A 112 -17.57 -3.94 -6.73
C ARG A 112 -16.15 -3.44 -7.00
N PHE A 113 -16.03 -2.17 -7.38
CA PHE A 113 -14.76 -1.47 -7.48
C PHE A 113 -14.16 -1.29 -6.09
N VAL A 114 -12.89 -1.70 -5.94
CA VAL A 114 -12.11 -1.44 -4.73
C VAL A 114 -11.00 -0.44 -5.00
N VAL A 115 -10.69 0.41 -4.04
CA VAL A 115 -9.55 1.32 -4.12
C VAL A 115 -8.25 0.52 -3.98
N CYS A 116 -7.32 0.74 -4.90
CA CYS A 116 -5.99 0.15 -4.90
C CYS A 116 -4.93 1.26 -4.88
N THR A 117 -3.95 1.16 -3.98
CA THR A 117 -2.87 2.14 -3.84
C THR A 117 -1.51 1.44 -3.76
N GLY A 118 -0.43 2.22 -3.81
CA GLY A 118 0.92 1.70 -3.56
C GLY A 118 1.23 1.38 -2.10
N GLY A 119 0.30 1.62 -1.17
CA GLY A 119 0.46 1.33 0.27
C GLY A 119 1.43 2.25 1.02
N GLY A 120 1.82 3.38 0.43
CA GLY A 120 2.65 4.39 1.09
C GLY A 120 1.85 5.50 1.78
N PRO A 121 2.52 6.47 2.43
CA PRO A 121 1.87 7.60 3.09
C PRO A 121 1.27 8.61 2.09
N GLY A 122 0.64 9.67 2.61
CA GLY A 122 0.10 10.76 1.81
C GLY A 122 -1.13 10.34 1.02
N ILE A 123 -1.17 10.64 -0.29
CA ILE A 123 -2.36 10.35 -1.12
C ILE A 123 -2.71 8.86 -1.18
N MET A 124 -1.73 7.97 -0.98
CA MET A 124 -1.95 6.53 -0.97
C MET A 124 -2.54 6.01 0.35
N GLU A 125 -2.48 6.81 1.41
CA GLU A 125 -2.97 6.53 2.76
C GLU A 125 -4.30 7.23 3.07
N ALA A 126 -4.49 8.42 2.50
CA ALA A 126 -5.67 9.28 2.66
C ALA A 126 -7.00 8.54 2.46
#